data_AF-A0A6I6QYB9-F1
#
_entry.id   AF-A0A6I6QYB9-F1
#
_cell.length_a   1.000
_cell.length_b   1.000
_cell.length_c   1.000
_cell.angle_alpha   90.00
_cell.angle_beta   90.00
_cell.angle_gamma   90.00
#
_symmetry.space_group_name_H-M   'P 1'
#
loop_
_entity.id
_entity.type
_entity.pdbx_description
1 polymer ?
#
loop_
_entity_poly.entity_id
_entity_poly.type
_entity_poly.pdbx_seq_one_letter_code
_entity_poly.pdbx_strand_id
1 'polypeptide(L)'
;MGLDKMRIRLLAAVMAVTLVLAGLGGWAVWSNHKAHAKAVAAAQAPAKKAEKGRRGAAKTPSTAADRAALKATAIAWARAAHEWGTDPAAVAAVGSGSDTSALTGLRPSKPDKSAFDALYSGGGETGPDTPSPYCTPTRMSACDSQPTMWDYWYANEYLMGARFVSDPTADVLPDGRVKVKGALRTVLWTDGETEASTQGADGSAWWAFAPAYAIHDIDETLTIEDGKVSGVDGSTNRWLVSPFLSDWNKNPCWDADSQPSYMQGDVPMRGDAPKGLLPDRDTSIARLKPATDLTSGAWGPIAAPPADTDQCGSGCDLSLH
;
A
#
# COMPACT_ATOMS: atom_id res chain seq x y z
N MET A 1 9.18 -9.40 61.84
CA MET A 1 9.41 -8.81 60.50
C MET A 1 10.40 -9.68 59.72
N GLY A 2 9.95 -10.66 58.94
CA GLY A 2 10.89 -11.56 58.24
C GLY A 2 10.28 -12.45 57.16
N LEU A 3 9.00 -12.82 57.29
CA LEU A 3 8.32 -13.69 56.31
C LEU A 3 7.87 -12.97 55.03
N ASP A 4 7.42 -11.70 55.11
CA ASP A 4 6.90 -10.99 53.92
C ASP A 4 7.98 -10.57 52.93
N LYS A 5 9.16 -10.18 53.41
CA LYS A 5 10.29 -9.84 52.52
C LYS A 5 10.80 -11.05 51.75
N MET A 6 10.68 -12.25 52.31
CA MET A 6 11.11 -13.49 51.65
C MET A 6 10.12 -13.92 50.56
N ARG A 7 8.80 -13.78 50.80
CA ARG A 7 7.75 -14.07 49.81
C ARG A 7 7.76 -13.10 48.63
N ILE A 8 7.99 -11.81 48.88
CA ILE A 8 8.11 -10.79 47.82
C ILE A 8 9.34 -11.05 46.94
N ARG A 9 10.48 -11.45 47.53
CA ARG A 9 11.69 -11.80 46.78
C ARG A 9 11.52 -13.08 45.96
N LEU A 10 10.79 -14.07 46.47
CA LEU A 10 10.51 -15.32 45.76
C LEU A 10 9.59 -15.07 44.55
N LEU A 11 8.54 -14.26 44.70
CA LEU A 11 7.64 -13.87 43.60
C LEU A 11 8.35 -13.04 42.53
N ALA A 12 9.23 -12.11 42.93
CA ALA A 12 10.04 -11.35 41.98
C ALA A 12 11.02 -12.24 41.20
N ALA A 13 11.62 -13.24 41.85
CA ALA A 13 12.52 -14.19 41.21
C ALA A 13 11.79 -15.11 40.22
N VAL A 14 10.59 -15.60 40.55
CA VAL A 14 9.78 -16.43 39.64
C VAL A 14 9.33 -15.62 38.42
N MET A 15 8.88 -14.37 38.60
CA MET A 15 8.53 -13.48 37.48
C MET A 15 9.74 -13.18 36.58
N ALA A 16 10.92 -12.95 37.17
CA ALA A 16 12.15 -12.73 36.40
C ALA A 16 12.58 -13.97 35.60
N VAL A 17 12.49 -15.17 36.19
CA VAL A 17 12.80 -16.42 35.49
C VAL A 17 11.80 -16.71 34.36
N THR A 18 10.51 -16.40 34.57
CA THR A 18 9.48 -16.60 33.54
C THR A 18 9.66 -15.64 32.35
N LEU A 19 10.04 -14.38 32.63
CA LEU A 19 10.39 -13.40 31.58
C LEU A 19 11.67 -13.78 30.82
N VAL A 20 12.67 -14.35 31.49
CA VAL A 20 13.90 -14.81 30.83
C VAL A 20 13.64 -16.04 29.96
N LEU A 21 12.82 -16.99 30.42
CA LEU A 21 12.45 -18.18 29.63
C LEU A 21 11.55 -17.84 28.42
N ALA A 22 10.61 -16.90 28.57
CA ALA A 22 9.82 -16.39 27.45
C ALA A 22 10.66 -15.58 26.44
N GLY A 23 11.63 -14.78 26.94
CA GLY A 23 12.58 -14.05 26.12
C GLY A 23 13.50 -14.96 25.30
N LEU A 24 13.99 -16.06 25.89
CA LEU A 24 14.81 -17.04 25.19
C LEU A 24 14.01 -17.84 24.15
N GLY A 25 12.75 -18.19 24.45
CA GLY A 25 11.85 -18.88 23.50
C GLY A 25 11.50 -18.02 22.28
N GLY A 26 11.12 -16.75 22.50
CA GLY A 26 10.80 -15.82 21.40
C GLY A 26 12.00 -15.45 20.54
N TRP A 27 13.19 -15.30 21.16
CA TRP A 27 14.42 -15.05 20.41
C TRP A 27 14.87 -16.27 19.61
N ALA A 28 14.71 -17.49 20.14
CA ALA A 28 15.00 -18.72 19.42
C ALA A 28 14.07 -18.92 18.21
N VAL A 29 12.77 -18.59 18.33
CA VAL A 29 11.82 -18.69 17.21
C VAL A 29 12.07 -17.62 16.15
N TRP A 30 12.32 -16.36 16.53
CA TRP A 30 12.60 -15.29 15.57
C TRP A 30 13.98 -15.42 14.91
N SER A 31 15.00 -15.81 15.67
CA SER A 31 16.33 -16.10 15.11
C SER A 31 16.30 -17.34 14.22
N ASN A 32 15.55 -18.39 14.60
CA ASN A 32 15.30 -19.50 13.70
C ASN A 32 14.50 -19.08 12.47
N HIS A 33 13.53 -18.17 12.55
CA HIS A 33 12.80 -17.71 11.37
C HIS A 33 13.68 -16.87 10.44
N LYS A 34 14.51 -15.96 10.95
CA LYS A 34 15.50 -15.23 10.14
C LYS A 34 16.57 -16.16 9.60
N ALA A 35 17.03 -17.12 10.40
CA ALA A 35 18.00 -18.12 9.96
C ALA A 35 17.37 -19.07 8.95
N HIS A 36 16.09 -19.40 9.06
CA HIS A 36 15.35 -20.26 8.13
C HIS A 36 15.01 -19.50 6.85
N ALA A 37 14.63 -18.22 6.90
CA ALA A 37 14.47 -17.37 5.72
C ALA A 37 15.81 -17.16 5.00
N LYS A 38 16.89 -16.92 5.76
CA LYS A 38 18.25 -16.81 5.22
C LYS A 38 18.79 -18.16 4.73
N ALA A 39 18.45 -19.27 5.38
CA ALA A 39 18.84 -20.62 4.96
C ALA A 39 18.00 -21.09 3.77
N VAL A 40 16.73 -20.70 3.67
CA VAL A 40 15.89 -20.92 2.49
C VAL A 40 16.41 -20.07 1.33
N ALA A 41 16.71 -18.79 1.54
CA ALA A 41 17.34 -17.94 0.52
C ALA A 41 18.74 -18.44 0.11
N ALA A 42 19.53 -18.95 1.06
CA ALA A 42 20.86 -19.51 0.81
C ALA A 42 20.81 -20.93 0.22
N ALA A 43 19.78 -21.73 0.50
CA ALA A 43 19.54 -23.03 -0.12
C ALA A 43 18.91 -22.89 -1.50
N GLN A 44 18.15 -21.81 -1.72
CA GLN A 44 17.65 -21.39 -3.03
C GLN A 44 18.71 -20.66 -3.85
N ALA A 45 19.78 -20.11 -3.28
CA ALA A 45 20.86 -19.48 -4.05
C ALA A 45 21.60 -20.44 -5.01
N PRO A 46 21.99 -21.67 -4.61
CA PRO A 46 22.51 -22.67 -5.53
C PRO A 46 21.42 -23.27 -6.42
N ALA A 47 20.15 -23.30 -6.01
CA ALA A 47 19.03 -23.68 -6.88
C ALA A 47 18.80 -22.63 -7.99
N LYS A 48 18.73 -21.33 -7.67
CA LYS A 48 18.67 -20.20 -8.61
C LYS A 48 19.90 -20.14 -9.54
N LYS A 49 21.08 -20.60 -9.11
CA LYS A 49 22.26 -20.75 -9.97
C LYS A 49 22.26 -22.03 -10.81
N ALA A 50 21.75 -23.15 -10.30
CA ALA A 50 21.64 -24.43 -11.02
C ALA A 50 20.48 -24.43 -12.03
N GLU A 51 19.39 -23.73 -11.74
CA GLU A 51 18.23 -23.51 -12.62
C GLU A 51 18.60 -22.61 -13.80
N LYS A 52 19.52 -21.66 -13.59
CA LYS A 52 20.17 -20.91 -14.68
C LYS A 52 20.99 -21.81 -15.63
N GLY A 53 21.42 -23.00 -15.18
CA GLY A 53 22.17 -23.99 -15.96
C GLY A 53 21.37 -25.22 -16.41
N ARG A 54 20.12 -25.37 -15.95
CA ARG A 54 19.24 -26.51 -16.24
C ARG A 54 17.87 -26.09 -16.78
N ARG A 55 17.77 -24.90 -17.39
CA ARG A 55 16.68 -24.57 -18.30
C ARG A 55 16.80 -25.50 -19.51
N GLY A 56 16.07 -26.62 -19.49
CA GLY A 56 15.73 -27.29 -20.73
C GLY A 56 15.18 -26.23 -21.68
N ALA A 57 15.69 -26.20 -22.91
CA ALA A 57 15.28 -25.21 -23.89
C ALA A 57 13.75 -25.12 -23.88
N ALA A 58 13.20 -23.97 -23.47
CA ALA A 58 11.76 -23.74 -23.54
C ALA A 58 11.37 -24.03 -24.99
N LYS A 59 10.52 -25.03 -25.20
CA LYS A 59 10.06 -25.39 -26.54
C LYS A 59 9.45 -24.13 -27.13
N THR A 60 10.03 -23.64 -28.22
CA THR A 60 9.47 -22.50 -28.93
C THR A 60 8.00 -22.79 -29.25
N PRO A 61 7.06 -21.97 -28.78
CA PRO A 61 5.64 -22.21 -28.96
C PRO A 61 5.32 -22.22 -30.46
N SER A 62 4.88 -23.39 -30.93
CA SER A 62 4.90 -23.74 -32.34
C SER A 62 3.69 -23.19 -33.10
N THR A 63 2.52 -23.09 -32.45
CA THR A 63 1.28 -22.66 -33.10
C THR A 63 0.82 -21.27 -32.64
N ALA A 64 -0.05 -20.64 -33.43
CA ALA A 64 -0.71 -19.39 -33.04
C ALA A 64 -1.59 -19.56 -31.79
N ALA A 65 -2.22 -20.73 -31.63
CA ALA A 65 -3.02 -21.08 -30.46
C ALA A 65 -2.17 -21.18 -29.18
N ASP A 66 -1.01 -21.84 -29.25
CA ASP A 66 -0.06 -21.93 -28.12
C ASP A 66 0.40 -20.52 -27.70
N ARG A 67 0.74 -19.68 -28.69
CA ARG A 67 1.15 -18.29 -28.43
C ARG A 67 0.02 -17.46 -27.81
N ALA A 68 -1.22 -17.64 -28.25
CA ALA A 68 -2.37 -16.95 -27.66
C ALA A 68 -2.63 -17.39 -26.22
N ALA A 69 -2.53 -18.69 -25.93
CA ALA A 69 -2.67 -19.23 -24.58
C ALA A 69 -1.59 -18.66 -23.64
N LEU A 70 -0.33 -18.63 -24.08
CA LEU A 70 0.78 -18.04 -23.31
C LEU A 70 0.55 -16.55 -23.00
N LYS A 71 0.07 -15.77 -23.99
CA LYS A 71 -0.27 -14.35 -23.79
C LYS A 71 -1.41 -14.19 -22.78
N ALA A 72 -2.45 -15.03 -22.87
CA ALA A 72 -3.58 -14.98 -21.94
C ALA A 72 -3.15 -15.31 -20.51
N THR A 73 -2.35 -16.36 -20.30
CA THR A 73 -1.78 -16.70 -18.99
C THR A 73 -0.92 -15.55 -18.44
N ALA A 74 -0.08 -14.95 -19.27
CA ALA A 74 0.78 -13.84 -18.87
C ALA A 74 -0.02 -12.60 -18.42
N ILE A 75 -1.07 -12.23 -19.16
CA ILE A 75 -1.95 -11.11 -18.81
C ILE A 75 -2.74 -11.41 -17.52
N ALA A 76 -3.30 -12.62 -17.40
CA ALA A 76 -4.02 -13.03 -16.20
C ALA A 76 -3.10 -12.99 -14.96
N TRP A 77 -1.87 -13.48 -15.10
CA TRP A 77 -0.87 -13.43 -14.04
C TRP A 77 -0.51 -11.99 -13.67
N ALA A 78 -0.27 -11.11 -14.65
CA ALA A 78 0.08 -9.72 -14.38
C ALA A 78 -1.01 -9.01 -13.59
N ARG A 79 -2.28 -9.24 -13.93
CA ARG A 79 -3.41 -8.70 -13.15
C ARG A 79 -3.42 -9.26 -11.73
N ALA A 80 -3.30 -10.58 -11.56
CA ALA A 80 -3.29 -11.18 -10.23
C ALA A 80 -2.08 -10.76 -9.38
N ALA A 81 -0.94 -10.45 -10.01
CA ALA A 81 0.29 -10.04 -9.35
C ALA A 81 0.30 -8.56 -8.95
N HIS A 82 -0.40 -7.69 -9.68
CA HIS A 82 -0.28 -6.23 -9.54
C HIS A 82 -1.58 -5.50 -9.20
N GLU A 83 -2.77 -6.06 -9.50
CA GLU A 83 -4.05 -5.41 -9.25
C GLU A 83 -4.62 -5.84 -7.89
N TRP A 84 -4.72 -4.90 -6.94
CA TRP A 84 -5.22 -5.17 -5.59
C TRP A 84 -5.62 -3.89 -4.85
N GLY A 85 -6.38 -4.02 -3.75
CA GLY A 85 -6.73 -2.89 -2.91
C GLY A 85 -7.68 -1.89 -3.58
N THR A 86 -7.60 -0.63 -3.13
CA THR A 86 -8.40 0.50 -3.63
C THR A 86 -8.15 0.74 -5.12
N ASP A 87 -9.20 1.00 -5.90
CA ASP A 87 -9.10 1.39 -7.30
C ASP A 87 -8.73 2.89 -7.41
N PRO A 88 -7.54 3.24 -7.95
CA PRO A 88 -7.14 4.63 -8.16
C PRO A 88 -8.12 5.45 -9.02
N ALA A 89 -8.85 4.83 -9.95
CA ALA A 89 -9.83 5.53 -10.77
C ALA A 89 -11.07 5.95 -9.95
N ALA A 90 -11.50 5.12 -9.00
CA ALA A 90 -12.59 5.45 -8.09
C ALA A 90 -12.20 6.59 -7.14
N VAL A 91 -10.94 6.61 -6.68
CA VAL A 91 -10.42 7.72 -5.85
C VAL A 91 -10.36 9.03 -6.63
N ALA A 92 -9.90 9.00 -7.89
CA ALA A 92 -9.85 10.18 -8.75
C ALA A 92 -11.25 10.73 -9.12
N ALA A 93 -12.31 9.94 -8.94
CA ALA A 93 -13.69 10.37 -9.15
C ALA A 93 -14.29 11.11 -7.95
N VAL A 94 -13.61 11.15 -6.79
CA VAL A 94 -14.05 11.94 -5.63
C VAL A 94 -13.94 13.43 -5.97
N GLY A 95 -15.10 14.06 -6.09
CA GLY A 95 -15.21 15.47 -6.46
C GLY A 95 -15.09 16.42 -5.26
N SER A 96 -14.65 17.65 -5.54
CA SER A 96 -14.71 18.74 -4.56
C SER A 96 -16.15 18.94 -4.06
N GLY A 97 -16.31 19.16 -2.76
CA GLY A 97 -17.64 19.33 -2.14
C GLY A 97 -18.29 18.03 -1.69
N SER A 98 -17.67 16.87 -1.96
CA SER A 98 -18.18 15.60 -1.46
C SER A 98 -18.13 15.54 0.07
N ASP A 99 -19.13 14.91 0.67
CA ASP A 99 -19.10 14.55 2.09
C ASP A 99 -18.12 13.40 2.34
N THR A 100 -17.57 13.32 3.56
CA THR A 100 -16.64 12.25 3.98
C THR A 100 -17.17 10.82 3.73
N SER A 101 -18.49 10.62 3.70
CA SER A 101 -19.11 9.33 3.35
C SER A 101 -18.78 8.85 1.93
N ALA A 102 -18.38 9.74 1.02
CA ALA A 102 -17.91 9.36 -0.31
C ALA A 102 -16.67 8.46 -0.27
N LEU A 103 -15.94 8.46 0.85
CA LEU A 103 -14.75 7.64 1.05
C LEU A 103 -15.04 6.24 1.60
N THR A 104 -16.25 5.98 2.10
CA THR A 104 -16.58 4.71 2.79
C THR A 104 -16.38 3.47 1.91
N GLY A 105 -16.63 3.58 0.60
CA GLY A 105 -16.44 2.49 -0.37
C GLY A 105 -15.01 2.32 -0.87
N LEU A 106 -14.06 3.18 -0.45
CA LEU A 106 -12.71 3.20 -0.99
C LEU A 106 -11.69 2.45 -0.12
N ARG A 107 -12.11 1.91 1.03
CA ARG A 107 -11.23 1.10 1.89
C ARG A 107 -10.59 -0.05 1.09
N PRO A 108 -9.30 -0.32 1.31
CA PRO A 108 -8.57 -1.29 0.50
C PRO A 108 -8.99 -2.72 0.85
N SER A 109 -9.12 -3.56 -0.17
CA SER A 109 -9.23 -5.02 0.00
C SER A 109 -7.84 -5.67 0.06
N LYS A 110 -7.72 -6.75 0.84
CA LYS A 110 -6.48 -7.52 0.89
C LYS A 110 -6.18 -8.13 -0.49
N PRO A 111 -4.93 -8.11 -0.96
CA PRO A 111 -4.53 -8.83 -2.17
C PRO A 111 -4.97 -10.30 -2.14
N ASP A 112 -5.52 -10.81 -3.24
CA ASP A 112 -5.98 -12.20 -3.34
C ASP A 112 -4.82 -13.16 -3.64
N LYS A 113 -4.28 -13.75 -2.57
CA LYS A 113 -3.18 -14.70 -2.66
C LYS A 113 -3.56 -15.98 -3.43
N SER A 114 -4.82 -16.40 -3.35
CA SER A 114 -5.28 -17.62 -4.01
C SER A 114 -5.31 -17.47 -5.52
N ALA A 115 -5.75 -16.30 -6.02
CA ALA A 115 -5.71 -15.96 -7.44
C ALA A 115 -4.27 -15.89 -7.97
N PHE A 116 -3.34 -15.33 -7.18
CA PHE A 116 -1.93 -15.29 -7.54
C PHE A 116 -1.29 -16.69 -7.59
N ASP A 117 -1.45 -17.50 -6.54
CA ASP A 117 -0.88 -18.85 -6.44
C ASP A 117 -1.48 -19.82 -7.50
N ALA A 118 -2.70 -19.55 -7.98
CA ALA A 118 -3.29 -20.28 -9.09
C ALA A 118 -2.49 -20.11 -10.39
N LEU A 119 -1.80 -18.98 -10.57
CA LEU A 119 -1.09 -18.61 -11.80
C LEU A 119 0.43 -18.62 -11.65
N TYR A 120 0.97 -18.78 -10.44
CA TYR A 120 2.38 -18.68 -10.15
C TYR A 120 2.91 -19.90 -9.38
N SER A 121 4.08 -20.41 -9.79
CA SER A 121 4.75 -21.57 -9.18
C SER A 121 6.18 -21.27 -8.71
N GLY A 122 6.73 -20.09 -9.01
CA GLY A 122 8.12 -19.72 -8.70
C GLY A 122 8.42 -19.46 -7.21
N GLY A 123 7.42 -19.54 -6.34
CA GLY A 123 7.52 -19.18 -4.92
C GLY A 123 7.50 -17.66 -4.71
N GLY A 124 6.73 -17.20 -3.73
CA GLY A 124 6.57 -15.78 -3.41
C GLY A 124 7.28 -15.37 -2.12
N GLU A 125 7.40 -14.06 -1.90
CA GLU A 125 7.77 -13.51 -0.59
C GLU A 125 6.62 -13.71 0.41
N THR A 126 6.86 -13.44 1.71
CA THR A 126 5.80 -13.57 2.72
C THR A 126 4.67 -12.54 2.54
N GLY A 127 4.94 -11.44 1.80
CA GLY A 127 3.93 -10.50 1.31
C GLY A 127 3.03 -9.94 2.42
N PRO A 128 1.71 -9.78 2.19
CA PRO A 128 0.79 -9.20 3.17
C PRO A 128 0.64 -10.03 4.46
N ASP A 129 0.98 -11.31 4.42
CA ASP A 129 0.85 -12.24 5.56
C ASP A 129 2.10 -12.29 6.46
N THR A 130 3.14 -11.51 6.13
CA THR A 130 4.33 -11.33 6.97
C THR A 130 3.91 -10.82 8.36
N PRO A 131 4.54 -11.27 9.46
CA PRO A 131 4.25 -10.73 10.79
C PRO A 131 4.41 -9.21 10.86
N SER A 132 3.50 -8.53 11.56
CA SER A 132 3.55 -7.07 11.69
C SER A 132 4.79 -6.60 12.47
N PRO A 133 5.14 -5.30 12.40
CA PRO A 133 6.22 -4.73 13.21
C PRO A 133 5.89 -4.73 14.72
N TYR A 134 4.63 -4.92 15.08
CA TYR A 134 4.18 -5.08 16.46
C TYR A 134 4.36 -6.50 17.00
N CYS A 135 4.56 -7.49 16.14
CA CYS A 135 4.86 -8.86 16.54
C CYS A 135 6.33 -9.02 16.97
N THR A 136 6.72 -8.24 17.98
CA THR A 136 7.99 -8.30 18.70
C THR A 136 7.74 -8.56 20.19
N PRO A 137 8.73 -9.10 20.94
CA PRO A 137 8.54 -9.43 22.35
C PRO A 137 8.07 -8.26 23.23
N THR A 138 8.34 -7.01 22.84
CA THR A 138 7.98 -5.81 23.58
C THR A 138 6.64 -5.21 23.17
N ARG A 139 5.99 -5.72 22.13
CA ARG A 139 4.74 -5.17 21.55
C ARG A 139 3.66 -6.24 21.31
N MET A 140 3.78 -7.41 21.94
CA MET A 140 2.86 -8.55 21.76
C MET A 140 1.37 -8.20 21.88
N SER A 141 0.97 -7.30 22.79
CA SER A 141 -0.45 -6.92 22.91
C SER A 141 -1.00 -6.18 21.68
N ALA A 142 -0.15 -5.46 20.93
CA ALA A 142 -0.54 -4.85 19.66
C ALA A 142 -0.46 -5.83 18.48
N CYS A 143 0.29 -6.93 18.62
CA CYS A 143 0.31 -8.04 17.66
C CYS A 143 -1.02 -8.81 17.66
N ASP A 144 -1.71 -8.90 18.81
CA ASP A 144 -3.01 -9.59 18.90
C ASP A 144 -4.09 -8.96 18.01
N SER A 145 -4.05 -7.65 17.81
CA SER A 145 -4.97 -6.93 16.91
C SER A 145 -4.44 -6.77 15.49
N GLN A 146 -3.12 -6.76 15.31
CA GLN A 146 -2.46 -6.60 14.02
C GLN A 146 -1.37 -7.67 13.84
N PRO A 147 -1.75 -8.92 13.59
CA PRO A 147 -0.80 -10.02 13.49
C PRO A 147 0.04 -9.95 12.21
N THR A 148 -0.50 -9.37 11.13
CA THR A 148 0.15 -9.32 9.82
C THR A 148 0.50 -7.89 9.37
N MET A 149 1.38 -7.77 8.39
CA MET A 149 1.70 -6.50 7.73
C MET A 149 0.47 -5.92 7.03
N TRP A 150 -0.44 -6.76 6.51
CA TRP A 150 -1.74 -6.29 6.03
C TRP A 150 -2.53 -5.59 7.13
N ASP A 151 -2.70 -6.24 8.29
CA ASP A 151 -3.48 -5.67 9.39
C ASP A 151 -2.84 -4.37 9.91
N TYR A 152 -1.52 -4.32 9.95
CA TYR A 152 -0.76 -3.13 10.28
C TYR A 152 -1.06 -1.98 9.31
N TRP A 153 -0.83 -2.18 8.01
CA TRP A 153 -1.05 -1.09 7.05
C TRP A 153 -2.53 -0.74 6.90
N TYR A 154 -3.44 -1.71 6.98
CA TYR A 154 -4.88 -1.44 6.98
C TYR A 154 -5.28 -0.52 8.15
N ALA A 155 -4.60 -0.61 9.28
CA ALA A 155 -4.83 0.24 10.45
C ALA A 155 -4.11 1.60 10.41
N ASN A 156 -3.15 1.82 9.52
CA ASN A 156 -2.37 3.07 9.41
C ASN A 156 -2.66 3.84 8.11
N GLU A 157 -3.18 3.19 7.08
CA GLU A 157 -3.50 3.79 5.79
C GLU A 157 -5.00 3.67 5.52
N TYR A 158 -5.62 4.78 5.13
CA TYR A 158 -7.04 4.76 4.79
C TYR A 158 -7.27 4.11 3.42
N LEU A 159 -6.45 4.46 2.43
CA LEU A 159 -6.47 3.96 1.05
C LEU A 159 -5.12 3.37 0.69
N MET A 160 -5.12 2.23 0.01
CA MET A 160 -3.94 1.70 -0.66
C MET A 160 -4.35 0.76 -1.79
N GLY A 161 -3.69 0.83 -2.93
CA GLY A 161 -3.98 -0.13 -4.00
C GLY A 161 -3.31 0.22 -5.31
N ALA A 162 -3.52 -0.66 -6.28
CA ALA A 162 -2.94 -0.53 -7.60
C ALA A 162 -3.86 -1.11 -8.68
N ARG A 163 -3.95 -0.44 -9.83
CA ARG A 163 -4.66 -0.93 -11.02
C ARG A 163 -3.89 -0.56 -12.28
N PHE A 164 -4.00 -1.39 -13.31
CA PHE A 164 -3.48 -1.00 -14.62
C PHE A 164 -4.27 0.18 -15.17
N VAL A 165 -3.58 1.19 -15.71
CA VAL A 165 -4.20 2.35 -16.36
C VAL A 165 -4.91 1.92 -17.65
N SER A 166 -4.36 0.92 -18.32
CA SER A 166 -4.91 0.26 -19.49
C SER A 166 -4.51 -1.20 -19.46
N ASP A 167 -5.25 -2.06 -20.14
CA ASP A 167 -4.96 -3.49 -20.21
C ASP A 167 -3.47 -3.76 -20.52
N PRO A 168 -2.78 -4.59 -19.71
CA PRO A 168 -1.41 -4.94 -20.00
C PRO A 168 -1.34 -5.77 -21.28
N THR A 169 -0.24 -5.60 -22.01
CA THR A 169 0.04 -6.31 -23.26
C THR A 169 1.04 -7.42 -23.02
N ALA A 170 0.95 -8.50 -23.81
CA ALA A 170 1.89 -9.61 -23.76
C ALA A 170 2.39 -10.00 -25.14
N ASP A 171 3.69 -10.27 -25.25
CA ASP A 171 4.36 -10.72 -26.46
C ASP A 171 5.24 -11.94 -26.22
N VAL A 172 5.08 -12.95 -27.07
CA VAL A 172 5.88 -14.17 -26.99
C VAL A 172 7.21 -13.95 -27.70
N LEU A 173 8.29 -14.11 -26.95
CA LEU A 173 9.65 -13.93 -27.44
C LEU A 173 10.12 -15.16 -28.24
N PRO A 174 11.17 -15.02 -29.08
CA PRO A 174 11.70 -16.15 -29.87
C PRO A 174 12.17 -17.35 -29.03
N ASP A 175 12.59 -17.09 -27.79
CA ASP A 175 13.04 -18.10 -26.82
C ASP A 175 11.88 -18.76 -26.06
N GLY A 176 10.62 -18.44 -26.38
CA GLY A 176 9.42 -19.01 -25.78
C GLY A 176 8.98 -18.36 -24.47
N ARG A 177 9.74 -17.40 -23.92
CA ARG A 177 9.30 -16.57 -22.79
C ARG A 177 8.25 -15.54 -23.24
N VAL A 178 7.55 -14.95 -22.28
CA VAL A 178 6.53 -13.93 -22.57
C VAL A 178 6.91 -12.61 -21.94
N LYS A 179 7.04 -11.56 -22.75
CA LYS A 179 7.25 -10.19 -22.29
C LYS A 179 5.90 -9.55 -21.99
N VAL A 180 5.70 -9.04 -20.78
CA VAL A 180 4.52 -8.30 -20.37
C VAL A 180 4.87 -6.83 -20.19
N LYS A 181 4.01 -5.95 -20.70
CA LYS A 181 4.14 -4.50 -20.54
C LYS A 181 2.83 -3.87 -20.10
N GLY A 182 2.90 -2.84 -19.27
CA GLY A 182 1.75 -2.03 -18.90
C GLY A 182 2.12 -0.87 -17.99
N ALA A 183 1.23 0.11 -17.86
CA ALA A 183 1.36 1.18 -16.88
C ALA A 183 0.44 0.89 -15.69
N LEU A 184 1.01 0.74 -14.50
CA LEU A 184 0.28 0.49 -13.26
C LEU A 184 0.20 1.79 -12.45
N ARG A 185 -1.01 2.22 -12.09
CA ARG A 185 -1.19 3.35 -11.18
C ARG A 185 -1.38 2.82 -9.76
N THR A 186 -0.58 3.32 -8.82
CA THR A 186 -0.78 3.11 -7.39
C THR A 186 -1.52 4.30 -6.78
N VAL A 187 -2.28 4.06 -5.72
CA VAL A 187 -2.89 5.10 -4.87
C VAL A 187 -2.61 4.79 -3.41
N LEU A 188 -2.39 5.84 -2.62
CA LEU A 188 -2.18 5.76 -1.18
C LEU A 188 -2.75 7.02 -0.50
N TRP A 189 -3.37 6.86 0.65
CA TRP A 189 -3.76 7.98 1.50
C TRP A 189 -3.85 7.49 2.95
N THR A 190 -3.18 8.19 3.86
CA THR A 190 -3.28 8.00 5.32
C THR A 190 -4.33 8.93 5.89
N ASP A 191 -4.91 8.63 7.05
CA ASP A 191 -5.89 9.55 7.65
C ASP A 191 -5.18 10.83 8.10
N GLY A 192 -5.80 11.93 7.71
CA GLY A 192 -5.30 13.26 7.97
C GLY A 192 -5.54 13.72 9.39
N GLU A 193 -5.08 13.01 10.43
CA GLU A 193 -4.97 13.65 11.75
C GLU A 193 -4.16 14.97 11.67
N THR A 194 -3.39 15.16 10.59
CA THR A 194 -2.65 16.38 10.24
C THR A 194 -3.19 17.17 9.04
N GLU A 195 -4.37 16.88 8.50
CA GLU A 195 -4.89 17.60 7.32
C GLU A 195 -5.37 19.02 7.66
N ALA A 196 -5.14 19.94 6.72
CA ALA A 196 -5.56 21.32 6.86
C ALA A 196 -7.10 21.36 6.87
N SER A 197 -7.66 21.81 7.99
CA SER A 197 -9.08 22.13 8.11
C SER A 197 -9.30 23.62 8.01
N THR A 198 -10.39 24.02 7.37
CA THR A 198 -10.80 25.42 7.27
C THR A 198 -12.31 25.54 7.44
N GLN A 199 -12.75 26.73 7.82
CA GLN A 199 -14.17 27.07 7.80
C GLN A 199 -14.48 27.73 6.46
N GLY A 200 -15.45 27.17 5.75
CA GLY A 200 -15.96 27.76 4.51
C GLY A 200 -16.72 29.06 4.79
N ALA A 201 -16.95 29.84 3.75
CA ALA A 201 -17.67 31.11 3.84
C ALA A 201 -19.13 30.99 4.33
N ASP A 202 -19.76 29.82 4.16
CA ASP A 202 -21.09 29.48 4.68
C ASP A 202 -21.07 28.98 6.14
N GLY A 203 -19.89 29.00 6.78
CA GLY A 203 -19.69 28.52 8.14
C GLY A 203 -19.51 27.00 8.27
N SER A 204 -19.56 26.24 7.18
CA SER A 204 -19.35 24.79 7.19
C SER A 204 -17.88 24.41 7.36
N ALA A 205 -17.62 23.21 7.90
CA ALA A 205 -16.27 22.68 8.07
C ALA A 205 -15.78 21.99 6.79
N TRP A 206 -14.51 22.20 6.45
CA TRP A 206 -13.86 21.62 5.28
C TRP A 206 -12.47 21.10 5.62
N TRP A 207 -12.03 20.09 4.87
CA TRP A 207 -10.71 19.49 5.00
C TRP A 207 -10.16 19.03 3.63
N ALA A 208 -8.84 18.85 3.54
CA ALA A 208 -8.15 18.52 2.30
C ALA A 208 -7.90 17.03 2.15
N PHE A 209 -8.67 16.35 1.30
CA PHE A 209 -8.39 14.98 0.90
C PHE A 209 -7.29 14.96 -0.17
N ALA A 210 -6.12 14.43 0.18
CA ALA A 210 -4.92 14.53 -0.66
C ALA A 210 -4.29 13.15 -0.97
N PRO A 211 -4.94 12.29 -1.76
CA PRO A 211 -4.39 10.99 -2.12
C PRO A 211 -3.14 11.14 -2.99
N ALA A 212 -2.12 10.34 -2.69
CA ALA A 212 -0.91 10.23 -3.47
C ALA A 212 -1.07 9.18 -4.58
N TYR A 213 -0.59 9.52 -5.77
CA TYR A 213 -0.55 8.62 -6.93
C TYR A 213 0.87 8.49 -7.47
N ALA A 214 1.17 7.34 -8.04
CA ALA A 214 2.37 7.15 -8.87
C ALA A 214 2.04 6.19 -10.02
N ILE A 215 2.71 6.38 -11.16
CA ILE A 215 2.62 5.48 -12.32
C ILE A 215 3.93 4.71 -12.43
N HIS A 216 3.82 3.39 -12.53
CA HIS A 216 4.93 2.44 -12.64
C HIS A 216 4.84 1.71 -13.97
N ASP A 217 5.94 1.67 -14.70
CA ASP A 217 6.04 0.85 -15.90
C ASP A 217 6.34 -0.60 -15.50
N ILE A 218 5.40 -1.49 -15.82
CA ILE A 218 5.60 -2.93 -15.77
C ILE A 218 6.29 -3.34 -17.08
N ASP A 219 7.46 -3.97 -16.97
CA ASP A 219 8.25 -4.43 -18.11
C ASP A 219 8.91 -5.79 -17.81
N GLU A 220 8.11 -6.82 -17.60
CA GLU A 220 8.54 -8.10 -17.04
C GLU A 220 8.65 -9.19 -18.10
N THR A 221 9.62 -10.10 -17.95
CA THR A 221 9.76 -11.27 -18.82
C THR A 221 9.49 -12.54 -18.04
N LEU A 222 8.46 -13.27 -18.47
CA LEU A 222 7.92 -14.43 -17.78
C LEU A 222 8.42 -15.72 -18.40
N THR A 223 8.75 -16.67 -17.54
CA THR A 223 8.89 -18.09 -17.90
C THR A 223 7.60 -18.79 -17.53
N ILE A 224 6.96 -19.46 -18.49
CA ILE A 224 5.69 -20.16 -18.29
C ILE A 224 5.90 -21.66 -18.52
N GLU A 225 5.57 -22.45 -17.52
CA GLU A 225 5.68 -23.91 -17.50
C GLU A 225 4.39 -24.49 -16.93
N ASP A 226 3.86 -25.54 -17.57
CA ASP A 226 2.63 -26.21 -17.15
C ASP A 226 1.43 -25.27 -16.94
N GLY A 227 1.35 -24.21 -17.75
CA GLY A 227 0.27 -23.22 -17.70
C GLY A 227 0.38 -22.19 -16.56
N LYS A 228 1.49 -22.19 -15.80
CA LYS A 228 1.77 -21.23 -14.73
C LYS A 228 3.08 -20.49 -14.97
N VAL A 229 3.18 -19.28 -14.43
CA VAL A 229 4.44 -18.54 -14.40
C VAL A 229 5.37 -19.17 -13.36
N SER A 230 6.53 -19.67 -13.78
CA SER A 230 7.55 -20.25 -12.90
C SER A 230 8.72 -19.30 -12.62
N GLY A 231 8.89 -18.24 -13.41
CA GLY A 231 9.93 -17.24 -13.18
C GLY A 231 9.62 -15.88 -13.80
N VAL A 232 10.11 -14.83 -13.16
CA VAL A 232 9.88 -13.43 -13.53
C VAL A 232 11.22 -12.69 -13.54
N ASP A 233 11.59 -12.13 -14.69
CA ASP A 233 12.71 -11.22 -14.84
C ASP A 233 12.20 -9.78 -14.97
N GLY A 234 12.84 -8.82 -14.28
CA GLY A 234 12.46 -7.40 -14.35
C GLY A 234 11.42 -6.96 -13.34
N SER A 235 11.03 -7.82 -12.40
CA SER A 235 10.11 -7.47 -11.32
C SER A 235 10.69 -6.42 -10.38
N THR A 236 9.80 -5.62 -9.78
CA THR A 236 10.15 -4.63 -8.77
C THR A 236 10.11 -5.21 -7.35
N ASN A 237 10.85 -4.60 -6.42
CA ASN A 237 10.81 -4.92 -4.99
C ASN A 237 9.87 -3.98 -4.20
N ARG A 238 8.95 -3.34 -4.92
CA ARG A 238 7.96 -2.40 -4.38
C ARG A 238 6.67 -3.15 -4.11
N TRP A 239 6.37 -3.37 -2.84
CA TRP A 239 5.21 -4.18 -2.46
C TRP A 239 3.87 -3.55 -2.86
N LEU A 240 3.80 -2.22 -3.01
CA LEU A 240 2.59 -1.58 -3.55
C LEU A 240 2.32 -1.98 -5.02
N VAL A 241 3.38 -2.26 -5.79
CA VAL A 241 3.31 -2.63 -7.21
C VAL A 241 3.17 -4.15 -7.36
N SER A 242 3.86 -4.93 -6.54
CA SER A 242 3.88 -6.40 -6.62
C SER A 242 3.80 -7.03 -5.22
N PRO A 243 2.61 -7.03 -4.57
CA PRO A 243 2.45 -7.38 -3.16
C PRO A 243 2.87 -8.81 -2.77
N PHE A 244 2.94 -9.74 -3.72
CA PHE A 244 3.34 -11.13 -3.48
C PHE A 244 4.79 -11.46 -3.88
N LEU A 245 5.45 -10.55 -4.58
CA LEU A 245 6.83 -10.70 -5.04
C LEU A 245 7.79 -9.78 -4.28
N SER A 246 7.30 -9.11 -3.24
CA SER A 246 8.04 -8.13 -2.44
C SER A 246 7.69 -8.28 -0.97
N ASP A 247 8.69 -8.07 -0.13
CA ASP A 247 8.48 -7.93 1.31
C ASP A 247 7.72 -6.64 1.62
N TRP A 248 6.73 -6.76 2.50
CA TRP A 248 6.02 -5.61 3.08
C TRP A 248 6.87 -5.02 4.21
N ASN A 249 8.09 -4.55 3.90
CA ASN A 249 9.07 -4.10 4.91
C ASN A 249 9.45 -2.62 4.79
N LYS A 250 8.86 -1.90 3.83
CA LYS A 250 9.09 -0.46 3.59
C LYS A 250 7.79 0.31 3.79
N ASN A 251 7.94 1.55 4.24
CA ASN A 251 6.84 2.49 4.32
C ASN A 251 6.34 2.84 2.88
N PRO A 252 5.05 2.63 2.56
CA PRO A 252 4.49 2.87 1.24
C PRO A 252 4.51 4.35 0.83
N CYS A 253 4.35 5.27 1.79
CA CYS A 253 4.36 6.71 1.54
C CYS A 253 5.72 7.17 1.01
N TRP A 254 6.83 6.73 1.63
CA TRP A 254 8.18 7.04 1.13
C TRP A 254 8.46 6.42 -0.23
N ASP A 255 7.97 5.21 -0.47
CA ASP A 255 8.12 4.54 -1.75
C ASP A 255 7.39 5.32 -2.87
N ALA A 256 6.21 5.85 -2.57
CA ALA A 256 5.43 6.69 -3.48
C ALA A 256 6.09 8.06 -3.73
N ASP A 257 6.48 8.80 -2.69
CA ASP A 257 7.10 10.14 -2.79
C ASP A 257 8.43 10.12 -3.57
N SER A 258 9.18 9.02 -3.47
CA SER A 258 10.42 8.86 -4.25
C SER A 258 10.20 8.64 -5.75
N GLN A 259 8.97 8.71 -6.27
CA GLN A 259 8.67 8.45 -7.68
C GLN A 259 8.71 9.71 -8.55
N PRO A 260 9.38 9.67 -9.72
CA PRO A 260 9.35 10.79 -10.66
C PRO A 260 7.94 11.13 -11.17
N SER A 261 7.04 10.15 -11.19
CA SER A 261 5.63 10.28 -11.60
C SER A 261 4.69 10.56 -10.43
N TYR A 262 5.22 10.89 -9.25
CA TYR A 262 4.43 11.21 -8.07
C TYR A 262 3.51 12.40 -8.33
N MET A 263 2.25 12.25 -7.93
CA MET A 263 1.23 13.30 -8.01
C MET A 263 0.41 13.29 -6.73
N GLN A 264 0.20 14.46 -6.14
CA GLN A 264 -0.71 14.66 -5.03
C GLN A 264 -1.47 15.96 -5.29
N GLY A 265 -2.79 15.91 -5.13
CA GLY A 265 -3.65 17.07 -5.33
C GLY A 265 -4.74 17.08 -4.27
N ASP A 266 -5.04 18.27 -3.77
CA ASP A 266 -6.02 18.46 -2.70
C ASP A 266 -7.43 18.52 -3.27
N VAL A 267 -8.31 17.67 -2.75
CA VAL A 267 -9.75 17.69 -2.99
C VAL A 267 -10.44 18.24 -1.74
N PRO A 268 -11.09 19.41 -1.83
CA PRO A 268 -11.86 19.92 -0.70
C PRO A 268 -13.04 19.02 -0.38
N MET A 269 -13.09 18.54 0.86
CA MET A 269 -14.16 17.68 1.37
C MET A 269 -14.95 18.42 2.45
N ARG A 270 -16.27 18.20 2.47
CA ARG A 270 -17.16 18.78 3.47
C ARG A 270 -17.25 17.88 4.71
N GLY A 271 -17.33 18.51 5.88
CA GLY A 271 -17.48 17.84 7.16
C GLY A 271 -16.15 17.62 7.89
N ASP A 272 -16.10 16.57 8.71
CA ASP A 272 -14.89 16.17 9.43
C ASP A 272 -14.11 15.10 8.65
N ALA A 273 -12.79 15.16 8.69
CA ALA A 273 -11.93 14.09 8.18
C ALA A 273 -12.23 12.77 8.89
N PRO A 274 -12.10 11.61 8.22
CA PRO A 274 -12.11 10.30 8.87
C PRO A 274 -11.14 10.27 10.04
N LYS A 275 -11.57 9.68 11.16
CA LYS A 275 -10.74 9.51 12.36
C LYS A 275 -10.61 8.03 12.67
N GLY A 276 -9.52 7.67 13.36
CA GLY A 276 -9.39 6.38 14.02
C GLY A 276 -8.48 5.38 13.31
N LEU A 277 -7.66 5.81 12.34
CA LEU A 277 -6.42 5.07 12.10
C LEU A 277 -5.47 5.31 13.27
N LEU A 278 -4.50 4.42 13.41
CA LEU A 278 -3.45 4.64 14.38
C LEU A 278 -2.59 5.81 13.91
N PRO A 279 -2.28 6.80 14.78
CA PRO A 279 -1.34 7.85 14.43
C PRO A 279 -0.02 7.18 14.09
N ASP A 280 0.35 7.22 12.82
CA ASP A 280 1.56 6.56 12.37
C ASP A 280 2.74 7.21 13.12
N ARG A 281 3.40 6.42 13.96
CA ARG A 281 4.51 6.90 14.78
C ARG A 281 5.75 7.18 13.93
N ASP A 282 5.75 6.83 12.65
CA ASP A 282 6.72 7.36 11.70
C ASP A 282 6.34 8.80 11.33
N THR A 283 6.76 9.73 12.21
CA THR A 283 6.76 11.22 12.12
C THR A 283 7.15 11.87 10.77
N SER A 284 7.46 11.06 9.77
CA SER A 284 7.62 11.43 8.38
C SER A 284 6.31 11.56 7.60
N ILE A 285 5.21 10.96 8.05
CA ILE A 285 3.88 11.14 7.44
C ILE A 285 3.36 12.56 7.64
N ALA A 286 3.69 13.17 8.78
CA ALA A 286 3.48 14.60 9.04
C ALA A 286 4.29 15.54 8.11
N ARG A 287 5.14 15.01 7.21
CA ARG A 287 5.97 15.78 6.26
C ARG A 287 5.52 15.69 4.81
N LEU A 288 4.43 14.98 4.51
CA LEU A 288 3.65 15.31 3.31
C LEU A 288 2.98 16.66 3.59
N LYS A 289 3.78 17.72 3.44
CA LYS A 289 3.39 19.11 3.69
C LYS A 289 2.04 19.37 3.02
N PRO A 290 1.05 19.96 3.72
CA PRO A 290 0.11 20.82 3.04
C PRO A 290 0.89 22.09 2.67
N ALA A 291 1.60 22.04 1.55
CA ALA A 291 1.81 23.23 0.74
C ALA A 291 0.68 23.12 -0.29
N THR A 292 -0.32 23.98 -0.36
CA THR A 292 -0.20 25.44 -0.37
C THR A 292 -1.61 26.03 -0.46
N ASP A 293 -1.80 27.21 0.11
CA ASP A 293 -2.76 28.24 -0.32
C ASP A 293 -4.20 27.77 -0.64
N LEU A 294 -4.96 27.49 0.42
CA LEU A 294 -6.43 27.23 0.42
C LEU A 294 -7.26 28.38 -0.19
N THR A 295 -6.63 29.42 -0.75
CA THR A 295 -7.27 30.53 -1.45
C THR A 295 -7.24 30.38 -2.97
N SER A 296 -6.68 29.29 -3.51
CA SER A 296 -6.54 29.08 -4.96
C SER A 296 -7.13 27.75 -5.45
N GLY A 297 -7.38 27.63 -6.76
CA GLY A 297 -7.88 26.41 -7.38
C GLY A 297 -9.26 25.98 -6.88
N ALA A 298 -9.43 24.69 -6.59
CA ALA A 298 -10.69 24.11 -6.10
C ALA A 298 -11.14 24.68 -4.74
N TRP A 299 -10.21 25.24 -3.97
CA TRP A 299 -10.49 25.86 -2.68
C TRP A 299 -10.96 27.32 -2.78
N GLY A 300 -10.66 28.00 -3.89
CA GLY A 300 -11.00 29.41 -4.09
C GLY A 300 -12.48 29.73 -3.83
N PRO A 301 -13.44 28.99 -4.42
CA PRO A 301 -14.87 29.20 -4.17
C PRO A 301 -15.34 28.89 -2.73
N ILE A 302 -14.60 28.07 -1.99
CA ILE A 302 -14.94 27.63 -0.62
C ILE A 302 -14.46 28.66 0.41
N ALA A 303 -13.25 29.20 0.17
CA ALA A 303 -12.59 30.18 1.04
C ALA A 303 -12.90 31.64 0.66
N ALA A 304 -13.45 31.90 -0.53
CA ALA A 304 -13.86 33.25 -0.92
C ALA A 304 -15.00 33.75 -0.03
N PRO A 305 -14.97 35.00 0.46
CA PRO A 305 -16.10 35.58 1.16
C PRO A 305 -17.36 35.46 0.29
N PRO A 306 -18.56 35.30 0.90
CA PRO A 306 -19.78 35.22 0.13
C PRO A 306 -19.83 36.45 -0.78
N ALA A 307 -20.06 36.24 -2.08
CA ALA A 307 -20.20 37.33 -3.02
C ALA A 307 -21.28 38.25 -2.45
N ASP A 308 -20.88 39.46 -2.04
CA ASP A 308 -21.82 40.46 -1.59
C ASP A 308 -22.95 40.52 -2.61
N THR A 309 -24.17 40.39 -2.10
CA THR A 309 -25.39 40.79 -2.77
C THR A 309 -25.13 42.11 -3.48
N ASP A 310 -25.02 42.07 -4.82
CA ASP A 310 -24.96 43.28 -5.62
C ASP A 310 -26.16 44.17 -5.28
N GLN A 311 -25.93 45.49 -5.39
CA GLN A 311 -26.92 46.59 -5.40
C GLN A 311 -27.14 47.36 -4.09
N CYS A 312 -26.12 48.15 -3.70
CA CYS A 312 -26.41 49.59 -3.68
C CYS A 312 -26.58 50.03 -5.14
N GLY A 313 -27.79 49.84 -5.67
CA GLY A 313 -28.19 50.47 -6.91
C GLY A 313 -27.99 51.98 -6.78
N SER A 314 -27.39 52.58 -7.80
CA SER A 314 -27.52 53.99 -8.18
C SER A 314 -28.59 54.76 -7.38
N GLY A 315 -28.17 55.47 -6.34
CA GLY A 315 -29.10 56.15 -5.45
C GLY A 315 -28.47 56.85 -4.24
N CYS A 316 -27.21 57.26 -4.32
CA CYS A 316 -26.71 58.31 -3.43
C CYS A 316 -27.23 59.67 -3.96
N ASP A 317 -28.51 59.96 -3.75
CA ASP A 317 -29.01 61.33 -3.82
C ASP A 317 -28.90 61.95 -2.43
N LEU A 318 -27.73 62.54 -2.16
CA LEU A 318 -27.55 63.53 -1.12
C LEU A 318 -27.80 64.90 -1.77
N SER A 319 -29.06 65.28 -1.93
CA SER A 319 -29.42 66.68 -2.14
C SER A 319 -30.76 67.07 -1.51
N LEU A 320 -30.65 67.91 -0.47
CA LEU A 320 -31.60 68.91 0.03
C LEU A 320 -33.09 68.54 0.21
N HIS A 321 -33.51 68.30 1.46
CA HIS A 321 -34.28 69.26 2.27
C HIS A 321 -34.50 68.75 3.71
#